data_AF-X1KNG3-F1
#
_entry.id   AF-X1KNG3-F1
#
_cell.length_a   1.000
_cell.length_b   1.000
_cell.length_c   1.000
_cell.angle_alpha   90.00
_cell.angle_beta   90.00
_cell.angle_gamma   90.00
#
_symmetry.space_group_name_H-M   'P 1'
#
loop_
_entity.id
_entity.type
_entity.pdbx_description
1 polymer ?
#
loop_
_entity_poly.entity_id
_entity_poly.type
_entity_poly.pdbx_seq_one_letter_code
_entity_poly.pdbx_strand_id
1 'polypeptide(L)'
;LAQLYKDCNSEKWNWFENYLTYSNSKLPEALFFCYKTTKDDKYLIIAKESLDFLISITFKDRKFAPIGQNGWYHKNGRSASHDQQPVDVASMVQTLIVAYDITKENRYMKLAIEAFNW
;
A
#
# COMPACT_ATOMS: atom_id res chain seq x y z
N LEU A 1 -7.30 -0.21 -12.42
CA LEU A 1 -6.85 0.39 -11.14
C LEU A 1 -7.47 1.76 -10.90
N ALA A 2 -7.16 2.79 -11.69
CA ALA A 2 -7.72 4.14 -11.44
C ALA A 2 -9.26 4.18 -11.39
N GLN A 3 -9.94 3.45 -12.29
CA GLN A 3 -11.40 3.34 -12.26
C GLN A 3 -11.91 2.63 -11.00
N LEU A 4 -11.33 1.48 -10.63
CA LEU A 4 -11.66 0.77 -9.39
C LEU A 4 -11.48 1.66 -8.15
N TYR A 5 -10.39 2.43 -8.08
CA TYR A 5 -10.16 3.40 -7.01
C TYR A 5 -11.26 4.46 -6.97
N LYS A 6 -11.66 5.01 -8.12
CA LYS A 6 -12.74 6.00 -8.20
C LYS A 6 -14.07 5.43 -7.72
N ASP A 7 -14.35 4.17 -8.04
CA ASP A 7 -15.63 3.52 -7.75
C ASP A 7 -15.73 3.04 -6.29
N CYS A 8 -14.60 2.68 -5.65
CA CYS A 8 -14.57 2.08 -4.32
C CYS A 8 -14.08 3.01 -3.20
N ASN A 9 -13.34 4.08 -3.53
CA ASN A 9 -12.82 4.96 -2.48
C ASN A 9 -13.95 5.72 -1.76
N SER A 10 -13.66 6.10 -0.52
CA SER A 10 -14.50 6.98 0.29
C SER A 10 -13.63 7.66 1.34
N GLU A 11 -14.16 8.64 2.05
CA GLU A 11 -13.43 9.44 3.06
C GLU A 11 -12.59 8.60 4.05
N LYS A 12 -13.04 7.39 4.42
CA LYS A 12 -12.36 6.49 5.37
C LYS A 12 -11.72 5.25 4.72
N TRP A 13 -11.73 5.16 3.39
CA TRP A 13 -11.31 3.96 2.67
C TRP A 13 -10.73 4.33 1.31
N ASN A 14 -9.43 4.60 1.28
CA ASN A 14 -8.73 5.02 0.08
C ASN A 14 -8.13 3.79 -0.63
N TRP A 15 -8.99 2.89 -1.09
CA TRP A 15 -8.59 1.60 -1.67
C TRP A 15 -9.40 1.21 -2.91
N PHE A 16 -8.86 0.27 -3.68
CA PHE A 16 -9.40 -0.19 -4.97
C PHE A 16 -10.57 -1.16 -4.85
N GLU A 17 -10.71 -1.80 -3.69
CA GLU A 17 -11.66 -2.88 -3.43
C GLU A 17 -12.25 -2.70 -2.03
N ASN A 18 -13.32 -3.41 -1.69
CA ASN A 18 -13.90 -3.39 -0.35
C ASN A 18 -13.14 -4.27 0.67
N TYR A 19 -11.95 -4.76 0.31
CA TYR A 19 -11.10 -5.57 1.16
C TYR A 19 -9.62 -5.37 0.80
N LEU A 20 -8.73 -5.80 1.70
CA LEU A 20 -7.30 -5.94 1.47
C LEU A 20 -6.87 -7.38 1.77
N THR A 21 -5.98 -7.92 0.94
CA THR A 21 -5.55 -9.33 1.02
C THR A 21 -4.04 -9.44 1.21
N TYR A 22 -3.30 -10.05 0.27
CA TYR A 22 -1.85 -10.17 0.23
C TYR A 22 -1.29 -9.36 -0.95
N SER A 23 0.00 -9.04 -0.91
CA SER A 23 0.73 -8.27 -1.92
C SER A 23 0.05 -6.94 -2.30
N ASN A 24 -0.73 -6.37 -1.36
CA ASN A 24 -1.55 -5.18 -1.59
C ASN A 24 -0.72 -4.01 -2.13
N SER A 25 0.53 -3.87 -1.71
CA SER A 25 1.41 -2.77 -2.13
C SER A 25 1.70 -2.77 -3.64
N LYS A 26 1.51 -3.90 -4.34
CA LYS A 26 1.68 -3.97 -5.79
C LYS A 26 0.68 -3.13 -6.57
N LEU A 27 -0.51 -2.86 -6.02
CA LEU A 27 -1.51 -2.00 -6.66
C LEU A 27 -1.04 -0.53 -6.75
N PRO A 28 -0.62 0.15 -5.66
CA PRO A 28 -0.02 1.47 -5.75
C PRO A 28 1.32 1.47 -6.52
N GLU A 29 2.14 0.43 -6.42
CA GLU A 29 3.40 0.31 -7.18
C GLU A 29 3.17 0.37 -8.69
N ALA A 30 2.18 -0.36 -9.19
CA ALA A 30 1.81 -0.32 -10.60
C ALA A 30 1.43 1.10 -11.06
N LEU A 31 0.74 1.87 -10.22
CA LEU A 31 0.35 3.25 -10.52
C LEU A 31 1.53 4.22 -10.49
N PHE A 32 2.49 4.02 -9.58
CA PHE A 32 3.76 4.74 -9.62
C PHE A 32 4.50 4.52 -10.95
N PHE A 33 4.53 3.29 -11.47
CA PHE A 33 5.09 3.02 -12.79
C PHE A 33 4.25 3.63 -13.92
N CYS A 34 2.92 3.60 -13.85
CA CYS A 34 2.06 4.30 -14.81
C CYS A 34 2.38 5.80 -14.86
N TYR A 35 2.53 6.46 -13.71
CA TYR A 35 2.96 7.85 -13.64
C TYR A 35 4.35 8.04 -14.25
N LYS A 36 5.32 7.16 -13.93
CA LYS A 36 6.68 7.26 -14.47
C LYS A 36 6.70 7.28 -16.00
N THR A 37 5.87 6.45 -16.63
CA THR A 37 5.76 6.31 -18.09
C THR A 37 4.92 7.41 -18.74
N THR A 38 3.77 7.76 -18.16
CA THR A 38 2.78 8.64 -18.80
C THR A 38 2.88 10.09 -18.38
N LYS A 39 3.48 10.37 -17.21
CA LYS A 39 3.49 11.69 -16.54
C LYS A 39 2.09 12.26 -16.26
N ASP A 40 1.07 11.41 -16.23
CA ASP A 40 -0.28 11.80 -15.84
C ASP A 40 -0.42 11.76 -14.31
N ASP A 41 -0.56 12.95 -13.71
CA ASP A 41 -0.60 13.17 -12.27
C ASP A 41 -1.71 12.38 -11.56
N LYS A 42 -2.79 12.01 -12.28
CA LYS A 42 -3.85 11.18 -11.68
C LYS A 42 -3.31 9.87 -11.12
N TYR A 43 -2.30 9.28 -11.77
CA TYR A 43 -1.70 8.03 -11.30
C TYR A 43 -0.83 8.25 -10.08
N LEU A 44 -0.11 9.38 -10.02
CA LEU A 44 0.71 9.72 -8.86
C LEU A 44 -0.17 9.97 -7.63
N ILE A 45 -1.26 10.71 -7.80
CA ILE A 45 -2.23 11.01 -6.73
C ILE A 45 -2.78 9.70 -6.16
N ILE A 46 -3.35 8.84 -7.01
CA ILE A 46 -3.95 7.58 -6.56
C ILE A 46 -2.90 6.64 -5.95
N ALA A 47 -1.69 6.57 -6.52
CA ALA A 47 -0.60 5.76 -5.97
C ALA A 47 -0.24 6.17 -4.54
N LYS A 48 -0.09 7.49 -4.31
CA LYS A 48 0.23 8.03 -2.98
C LYS A 48 -0.90 7.81 -1.99
N GLU A 49 -2.13 8.16 -2.37
CA GLU A 49 -3.29 8.04 -1.46
C GLU A 49 -3.54 6.59 -1.03
N SER A 50 -3.45 5.65 -1.97
CA SER A 50 -3.64 4.22 -1.67
C SER A 50 -2.47 3.60 -0.92
N LEU A 51 -1.22 4.00 -1.21
CA LEU A 51 -0.06 3.57 -0.44
C LEU A 51 -0.09 4.12 0.99
N ASP A 52 -0.39 5.41 1.17
CA ASP A 52 -0.46 6.04 2.49
C ASP A 52 -1.59 5.43 3.33
N PHE A 53 -2.72 5.08 2.70
CA PHE A 53 -3.79 4.32 3.35
C PHE A 53 -3.32 2.93 3.79
N LEU A 54 -2.66 2.18 2.92
CA LEU A 54 -2.12 0.86 3.27
C LEU A 54 -1.11 0.97 4.42
N ILE A 55 -0.19 1.96 4.37
CA ILE A 55 0.77 2.24 5.44
C ILE A 55 0.06 2.48 6.77
N SER A 56 -1.02 3.29 6.79
CA SER A 56 -1.77 3.60 8.01
C SER A 56 -2.40 2.37 8.68
N ILE A 57 -2.60 1.29 7.91
CA ILE A 57 -3.16 0.02 8.39
C ILE A 57 -2.05 -0.92 8.84
N THR A 58 -0.98 -1.01 8.05
CA THR A 58 0.04 -2.05 8.18
C THR A 58 1.28 -1.62 8.95
N PHE A 59 1.44 -0.34 9.31
CA PHE A 59 2.50 0.10 10.22
C PHE A 59 1.90 0.49 11.57
N LYS A 60 2.27 -0.25 12.62
CA LYS A 60 1.81 -0.02 14.00
C LYS A 60 3.02 0.04 14.92
N ASP A 61 3.09 1.06 15.77
CA ASP A 61 4.21 1.25 16.71
C ASP A 61 5.60 1.15 16.05
N ARG A 62 5.74 1.69 14.83
CA ARG A 62 6.95 1.62 13.98
C ARG A 62 7.39 0.21 13.58
N LYS A 63 6.45 -0.74 13.60
CA LYS A 63 6.64 -2.10 13.08
C LYS A 63 5.72 -2.32 11.91
N PHE A 64 6.24 -2.94 10.88
CA PHE A 64 5.43 -3.45 9.79
C PHE A 64 4.66 -4.69 10.27
N ALA A 65 3.38 -4.75 9.96
CA ALA A 65 2.47 -5.84 10.31
C ALA A 65 1.53 -6.03 9.11
N PRO A 66 1.88 -6.88 8.13
CA PRO A 66 1.03 -7.15 6.99
C PRO A 66 -0.29 -7.79 7.41
N ILE A 67 -1.26 -7.72 6.51
CA ILE A 67 -2.60 -8.25 6.73
C ILE A 67 -2.53 -9.77 6.71
N GLY A 68 -3.07 -10.40 7.74
CA GLY A 68 -3.08 -11.86 7.85
C GLY A 68 -3.93 -12.52 6.76
N GLN A 69 -3.45 -13.64 6.22
CA GLN A 69 -4.18 -14.37 5.18
C GLN A 69 -5.46 -15.03 5.73
N ASN A 70 -5.46 -15.44 7.00
CA ASN A 70 -6.63 -16.05 7.64
C ASN A 70 -7.65 -15.00 8.11
N GLY A 71 -8.43 -14.48 7.16
CA GLY A 71 -9.58 -13.59 7.40
C GLY A 71 -9.49 -12.23 6.71
N TRP A 72 -8.34 -11.86 6.15
CA TRP A 72 -8.11 -10.63 5.39
C TRP A 72 -8.58 -9.36 6.14
N TYR A 73 -8.68 -8.22 5.45
CA TYR A 73 -9.28 -7.02 6.01
C TYR A 73 -10.39 -6.48 5.12
N HIS A 74 -11.64 -6.71 5.50
CA HIS A 74 -12.81 -6.15 4.83
C HIS A 74 -13.16 -4.76 5.37
N LYS A 75 -13.65 -3.87 4.49
CA LYS A 75 -14.14 -2.53 4.85
C LYS A 75 -15.18 -2.62 5.96
N ASN A 76 -15.00 -1.82 7.02
CA ASN A 76 -15.78 -1.84 8.26
C ASN A 76 -15.66 -3.13 9.11
N GLY A 77 -14.77 -4.04 8.74
CA GLY A 77 -14.47 -5.27 9.48
C GLY A 77 -13.26 -5.14 10.41
N ARG A 78 -12.77 -6.28 10.89
CA ARG A 78 -11.49 -6.37 11.62
C ARG A 78 -10.42 -6.93 10.68
N SER A 79 -9.23 -6.34 10.71
CA SER A 79 -8.08 -6.90 10.00
C SER A 79 -7.60 -8.17 10.70
N ALA A 80 -7.39 -9.24 9.92
CA ALA A 80 -6.64 -10.40 10.37
C ALA A 80 -5.18 -10.01 10.68
N SER A 81 -4.63 -10.56 11.76
CA SER A 81 -3.29 -10.24 12.28
C SER A 81 -2.32 -11.43 12.31
N HIS A 82 -2.81 -12.64 12.04
CA HIS A 82 -2.03 -13.88 12.06
C HIS A 82 -1.86 -14.42 10.64
N ASP A 83 -0.87 -15.30 10.45
CA ASP A 83 -0.56 -15.88 9.13
C ASP A 83 -0.08 -14.80 8.14
N GLN A 84 0.91 -14.02 8.60
CA GLN A 84 1.60 -13.00 7.83
C GLN A 84 2.61 -13.63 6.89
N GLN A 85 2.69 -13.14 5.64
CA GLN A 85 3.53 -13.77 4.62
C GLN A 85 4.75 -12.92 4.29
N PRO A 86 5.96 -13.52 4.21
CA PRO A 86 7.18 -12.80 3.81
C PRO A 86 7.08 -12.10 2.44
N VAL A 87 6.20 -12.58 1.55
CA VAL A 87 5.93 -11.94 0.25
C VAL A 87 5.36 -10.53 0.42
N ASP A 88 4.55 -10.29 1.46
CA ASP A 88 3.98 -8.98 1.75
C ASP A 88 5.06 -8.00 2.17
N VAL A 89 6.01 -8.46 2.99
CA VAL A 89 7.18 -7.69 3.44
C VAL A 89 8.05 -7.32 2.25
N ALA A 90 8.43 -8.30 1.43
CA ALA A 90 9.25 -8.05 0.24
C ALA A 90 8.56 -7.09 -0.73
N SER A 91 7.26 -7.26 -0.97
CA SER A 91 6.49 -6.38 -1.84
C SER A 91 6.40 -4.95 -1.30
N MET A 92 6.19 -4.79 0.02
CA MET A 92 6.10 -3.47 0.66
C MET A 92 7.43 -2.72 0.57
N VAL A 93 8.56 -3.39 0.85
CA VAL A 93 9.90 -2.79 0.72
C VAL A 93 10.13 -2.29 -0.71
N GLN A 94 9.85 -3.12 -1.72
CA GLN A 94 9.98 -2.74 -3.13
C GLN A 94 9.12 -1.53 -3.48
N THR A 95 7.86 -1.54 -3.06
CA THR A 95 6.92 -0.44 -3.34
C THR A 95 7.34 0.86 -2.68
N LEU A 96 7.82 0.82 -1.44
CA LEU A 96 8.29 2.00 -0.72
C LEU A 96 9.55 2.59 -1.34
N ILE A 97 10.47 1.76 -1.84
CA ILE A 97 11.64 2.22 -2.61
C ILE A 97 11.19 2.92 -3.90
N VAL A 98 10.26 2.31 -4.65
CA VAL A 98 9.69 2.92 -5.87
C VAL A 98 9.01 4.26 -5.56
N ALA A 99 8.24 4.33 -4.47
CA ALA A 99 7.59 5.55 -4.03
C ALA A 99 8.60 6.65 -3.67
N TYR A 100 9.68 6.31 -2.95
CA TYR A 100 10.78 7.23 -2.68
C TYR A 100 11.47 7.70 -3.96
N ASP A 101 11.77 6.79 -4.89
CA ASP A 101 12.47 7.14 -6.11
C ASP A 101 11.70 8.13 -6.99
N ILE A 102 10.38 8.03 -6.99
CA ILE A 102 9.49 8.89 -7.78
C ILE A 102 9.16 10.19 -7.07
N THR A 103 8.87 10.16 -5.77
CA THR A 103 8.39 11.34 -5.03
C THR A 103 9.51 12.11 -4.33
N LYS A 104 10.64 11.45 -4.06
CA LYS A 104 11.74 11.93 -3.20
C LYS A 104 11.33 12.23 -1.77
N GLU A 105 10.19 11.71 -1.32
CA GLU A 105 9.74 11.84 0.06
C GLU A 105 10.47 10.84 0.97
N ASN A 106 11.40 11.35 1.79
CA ASN A 106 12.25 10.55 2.69
C ASN A 106 11.47 9.62 3.64
N ARG A 107 10.19 9.90 3.93
CA ARG A 107 9.34 9.03 4.76
C ARG A 107 9.22 7.61 4.19
N TYR A 108 9.13 7.48 2.86
CA TYR A 108 9.00 6.16 2.23
C TYR A 108 10.26 5.32 2.39
N MET A 109 11.45 5.92 2.26
CA MET A 109 12.72 5.21 2.50
C MET A 109 12.85 4.76 3.97
N LYS A 110 12.44 5.59 4.93
CA LYS A 110 12.43 5.20 6.35
C LYS A 110 11.52 4.00 6.59
N LEU A 111 10.30 4.04 6.06
CA LEU A 111 9.35 2.93 6.15
C LEU A 111 9.86 1.68 5.41
N ALA A 112 10.60 1.82 4.31
CA ALA A 112 11.19 0.69 3.59
C ALA A 112 12.20 -0.05 4.47
N ILE A 113 13.04 0.70 5.21
CA ILE A 113 13.98 0.13 6.17
C ILE A 113 13.24 -0.52 7.34
N GLU A 114 12.19 0.11 7.87
CA GLU A 114 11.36 -0.47 8.94
C GLU A 114 10.69 -1.78 8.48
N ALA A 115 10.14 -1.83 7.27
CA ALA A 115 9.58 -3.06 6.70
C ALA A 115 10.65 -4.11 6.40
N PHE A 116 11.86 -3.72 5.99
CA PHE A 116 12.95 -4.67 5.78
C PHE A 116 13.40 -5.34 7.10
N ASN A 117 13.29 -4.61 8.21
CA ASN A 117 13.61 -5.09 9.55
C ASN A 117 12.45 -5.84 10.24
N TRP A 118 11.40 -6.20 9.48
CA TRP A 118 10.19 -6.88 9.97
C TRP A 118 10.46 -7.99 10.99
#